data_AF-A0AAE0DHR4-F1
#
_entry.id   AF-A0AAE0DHR4-F1
#
_cell.length_a   1.000
_cell.length_b   1.000
_cell.length_c   1.000
_cell.angle_alpha   90.00
_cell.angle_beta   90.00
_cell.angle_gamma   90.00
#
_symmetry.space_group_name_H-M   'P 1'
#
loop_
_entity.id
_entity.type
_entity.pdbx_description
1 polymer ?
#
loop_
_entity_poly.entity_id
_entity_poly.type
_entity_poly.pdbx_seq_one_letter_code
_entity_poly.pdbx_strand_id
1 'polypeptide(L)'
;MVRTHPITGWKAVWGFGFHVRHIDDVTEAESQELLSKITRLVSDNHDLQVRLRWNNSGDMDLVDGRGTRMGLRTISMAGKAFLDPNSKSRLQSKLAKEVKANGETNGVNGVKGHA
;
A
#
# COMPACT_ATOMS: atom_id res chain seq x y z
N MET A 1 3.48 3.92 -13.06
CA MET A 1 3.88 4.39 -11.71
C MET A 1 2.81 4.27 -10.63
N VAL A 2 1.51 4.48 -10.90
CA VAL A 2 0.44 4.38 -9.87
C VAL A 2 -0.70 3.52 -10.40
N ARG A 3 -1.30 2.69 -9.55
CA ARG A 3 -2.54 1.95 -9.84
C ARG A 3 -3.64 2.26 -8.84
N THR A 4 -4.89 2.06 -9.27
CA THR A 4 -6.05 2.03 -8.37
C THR A 4 -6.29 0.60 -7.90
N HIS A 5 -6.44 0.42 -6.59
CA HIS A 5 -6.87 -0.87 -6.04
C HIS A 5 -8.35 -1.10 -6.37
N PRO A 6 -8.73 -2.24 -6.99
CA PRO A 6 -10.07 -2.43 -7.55
C PRO A 6 -11.19 -2.41 -6.52
N ILE A 7 -10.93 -2.89 -5.30
CA ILE A 7 -11.94 -2.97 -4.23
C ILE A 7 -11.99 -1.68 -3.40
N THR A 8 -10.86 -1.24 -2.86
CA THR A 8 -10.80 -0.06 -1.97
C THR A 8 -10.84 1.28 -2.72
N GLY A 9 -10.56 1.29 -4.03
CA GLY A 9 -10.45 2.51 -4.83
C GLY A 9 -9.24 3.37 -4.46
N TRP A 10 -8.28 2.84 -3.70
CA TRP A 10 -7.11 3.59 -3.25
C TRP A 10 -5.99 3.59 -4.28
N LYS A 11 -5.31 4.73 -4.40
CA LYS A 11 -4.04 4.81 -5.14
C LYS A 11 -2.95 4.01 -4.40
N ALA A 12 -2.23 3.21 -5.16
CA ALA A 12 -1.06 2.47 -4.71
C ALA A 12 0.10 2.67 -5.69
N VAL A 13 1.32 2.80 -5.18
CA VAL A 13 2.53 2.84 -6.01
C VAL A 13 2.64 1.51 -6.76
N TRP A 14 2.86 1.58 -8.07
CA TRP A 14 2.90 0.43 -8.96
C TRP A 14 4.06 0.54 -9.94
N GLY A 15 4.93 -0.47 -9.89
CA GLY A 15 6.15 -0.51 -10.66
C GLY A 15 7.28 0.25 -9.97
N PHE A 16 8.03 -0.45 -9.13
CA PHE A 16 9.28 0.01 -8.51
C PHE A 16 10.17 -1.23 -8.24
N GLY A 17 11.47 -1.01 -8.04
CA GLY A 17 12.45 -2.09 -7.90
C GLY A 17 12.77 -2.79 -9.23
N PHE A 18 13.13 -4.08 -9.16
CA PHE A 18 13.76 -4.82 -10.26
C PHE A 18 12.93 -5.02 -11.54
N HIS A 19 11.61 -4.81 -11.48
CA HIS A 19 10.72 -5.12 -12.61
C HIS A 19 10.51 -3.94 -13.57
N VAL A 20 10.94 -2.72 -13.21
CA VAL A 20 10.76 -1.52 -14.03
C VAL A 20 12.09 -1.05 -14.59
N ARG A 21 12.13 -0.78 -15.90
CA ARG A 21 13.33 -0.31 -16.59
C ARG A 21 13.34 1.20 -16.82
N HIS A 22 12.20 1.77 -17.16
CA HIS A 22 12.08 3.17 -17.56
C HIS A 22 10.71 3.72 -17.16
N ILE A 23 10.62 5.04 -16.99
CA ILE A 23 9.40 5.79 -16.72
C ILE A 23 9.13 6.59 -17.98
N ASP A 24 7.91 6.49 -18.51
CA ASP A 24 7.54 7.22 -19.73
C ASP A 24 7.64 8.75 -19.52
N ASP A 25 7.92 9.46 -20.62
CA ASP A 25 7.97 10.93 -20.70
C ASP A 25 9.07 11.62 -19.87
N VAL A 26 10.13 10.88 -19.48
CA VAL A 26 11.33 11.45 -18.84
C VAL A 26 12.60 10.93 -19.50
N THR A 27 13.71 11.63 -19.28
CA THR A 27 15.02 11.13 -19.75
C THR A 27 15.43 9.88 -18.99
N GLU A 28 16.33 9.08 -19.56
CA GLU A 28 16.86 7.89 -18.90
C GLU A 28 17.52 8.21 -17.55
N ALA A 29 18.26 9.33 -17.49
CA ALA A 29 18.91 9.78 -16.25
C ALA A 29 17.89 10.13 -15.16
N GLU A 30 16.86 10.90 -15.50
CA GLU A 30 15.79 11.26 -14.56
C GLU A 30 14.99 10.03 -14.13
N SER A 31 14.72 9.11 -15.07
CA SER A 31 14.02 7.87 -14.78
C SER A 31 14.75 7.04 -13.72
N GLN A 32 16.07 6.87 -13.87
CA GLN A 32 16.89 6.13 -12.92
C GLN A 32 16.91 6.81 -11.54
N GLU A 33 17.03 8.14 -11.50
CA GLU A 33 17.00 8.89 -10.25
C GLU A 33 15.65 8.73 -9.53
N LEU A 34 14.55 8.87 -10.25
CA LEU A 34 13.19 8.71 -9.71
C LEU A 34 12.93 7.29 -9.20
N LEU A 35 13.32 6.27 -9.97
CA LEU A 35 13.17 4.86 -9.59
C LEU A 35 14.01 4.53 -8.34
N SER A 36 15.24 5.04 -8.28
CA SER A 36 16.11 4.90 -7.11
C SER A 36 15.48 5.55 -5.87
N LYS A 37 14.99 6.79 -6.01
CA LYS A 37 14.35 7.53 -4.92
C LYS A 37 13.08 6.83 -4.40
N ILE A 38 12.22 6.35 -5.29
CA ILE A 38 11.00 5.62 -4.90
C ILE A 38 11.35 4.31 -4.19
N THR A 39 12.33 3.57 -4.70
CA THR A 39 12.78 2.32 -4.08
C THR A 39 13.28 2.58 -2.66
N ARG A 40 14.12 3.62 -2.50
CA ARG A 40 14.63 4.03 -1.19
C ARG A 40 13.53 4.42 -0.21
N LEU A 41 12.52 5.17 -0.66
CA LEU A 41 11.39 5.57 0.20
C LEU A 41 10.59 4.37 0.73
N VAL A 42 10.53 3.26 -0.02
CA VAL A 42 9.84 2.03 0.42
C VAL A 42 10.76 1.15 1.28
N SER A 43 12.02 1.02 0.88
CA SER A 43 13.00 0.12 1.51
C SER A 43 13.63 0.66 2.79
N ASP A 44 13.77 1.97 2.94
CA ASP A 44 14.38 2.56 4.14
C ASP A 44 13.34 2.91 5.20
N ASN A 45 12.05 2.93 4.84
CA ASN A 45 10.98 3.29 5.75
C ASN A 45 10.48 2.08 6.55
N HIS A 46 10.82 2.05 7.84
CA HIS A 46 10.41 0.99 8.76
C HIS A 46 8.90 0.92 9.01
N ASP A 47 8.17 2.03 8.85
CA ASP A 47 6.70 2.05 9.04
C ASP A 47 5.97 1.32 7.90
N LEU A 48 6.63 1.12 6.77
CA LEU A 48 6.07 0.42 5.61
C LEU A 48 6.37 -1.08 5.61
N GLN A 49 7.19 -1.56 6.56
CA GLN A 49 7.67 -2.94 6.58
C GLN A 49 7.16 -3.71 7.78
N VAL A 50 6.84 -4.98 7.54
CA VAL A 50 6.56 -5.95 8.61
C VAL A 50 7.59 -7.06 8.51
N ARG A 51 8.34 -7.29 9.58
CA ARG A 51 9.32 -8.37 9.67
C ARG A 51 8.74 -9.52 10.48
N LEU A 52 8.37 -10.59 9.79
CA LEU A 52 7.84 -11.81 10.40
C LEU A 52 8.98 -12.78 10.75
N ARG A 53 8.90 -13.36 11.95
CA ARG A 53 9.80 -14.44 12.40
C ARG A 53 9.01 -15.75 12.42
N TRP A 54 9.42 -16.68 11.58
CA TRP A 54 8.85 -18.04 11.50
C TRP A 54 9.42 -18.90 12.63
N ASN A 55 8.57 -19.52 13.45
CA ASN A 55 9.00 -20.25 14.67
C ASN A 55 8.35 -21.65 14.85
N ASN A 56 7.32 -22.02 14.09
CA ASN A 56 6.58 -23.28 14.28
C ASN A 56 6.94 -24.31 13.21
N SER A 57 6.77 -25.61 13.51
CA SER A 57 7.08 -26.72 12.59
C SER A 57 6.19 -26.80 11.33
N GLY A 58 5.05 -26.09 11.30
CA GLY A 58 4.25 -25.85 10.09
C GLY A 58 4.62 -24.57 9.33
N ASP A 59 5.39 -23.70 9.96
CA ASP A 59 5.88 -22.42 9.45
C ASP A 59 7.38 -22.55 9.20
N MET A 60 7.75 -23.31 8.17
CA MET A 60 9.13 -23.42 7.66
C MET A 60 10.19 -23.67 8.75
N ASP A 61 10.51 -24.94 9.01
CA ASP A 61 11.51 -25.34 10.01
C ASP A 61 12.81 -24.53 9.91
N LEU A 62 13.01 -23.66 10.89
CA LEU A 62 14.20 -22.85 11.08
C LEU A 62 14.73 -23.13 12.49
N VAL A 63 15.03 -24.40 12.73
CA VAL A 63 15.72 -24.85 13.93
C VAL A 63 17.20 -25.00 13.58
N ASP A 64 18.04 -24.20 14.26
CA ASP A 64 19.50 -24.10 14.09
C ASP A 64 19.91 -23.54 12.71
N GLY A 65 20.84 -22.57 12.70
CA GLY A 65 21.32 -21.83 11.53
C GLY A 65 22.03 -22.66 10.44
N ARG A 66 21.72 -23.95 10.33
CA ARG A 66 22.26 -24.93 9.38
C ARG A 66 21.18 -25.72 8.62
N GLY A 67 19.89 -25.49 8.88
CA GLY A 67 18.77 -26.18 8.23
C GLY A 67 18.42 -25.66 6.82
N THR A 68 17.84 -26.54 6.00
CA THR A 68 17.31 -26.21 4.66
C THR A 68 16.06 -25.35 4.78
N ARG A 69 16.08 -24.11 4.27
CA ARG A 69 14.91 -23.23 4.21
C ARG A 69 14.07 -23.56 2.97
N MET A 70 12.82 -23.97 3.17
CA MET A 70 11.89 -24.27 2.07
C MET A 70 10.59 -23.47 2.22
N GLY A 71 10.27 -22.66 1.21
CA GLY A 71 8.99 -21.96 1.11
C GLY A 71 8.15 -22.49 -0.03
N LEU A 72 6.90 -22.85 0.26
CA LEU A 72 5.89 -23.15 -0.75
C LEU A 72 5.01 -21.91 -0.95
N ARG A 73 4.76 -21.54 -2.21
CA ARG A 73 3.94 -20.39 -2.56
C ARG A 73 2.87 -20.79 -3.56
N THR A 74 1.62 -20.50 -3.21
CA THR A 74 0.48 -20.55 -4.13
C THR A 74 0.04 -19.12 -4.46
N ILE A 75 -0.32 -18.84 -5.71
CA ILE A 75 -0.70 -17.49 -6.16
C ILE A 75 -2.08 -17.59 -6.83
N SER A 76 -2.97 -16.65 -6.53
CA SER A 76 -4.25 -16.49 -7.21
C SER A 76 -4.12 -15.60 -8.45
N MET A 77 -5.05 -15.72 -9.40
CA MET A 77 -5.07 -14.85 -10.57
C MET A 77 -5.45 -13.42 -10.19
N ALA A 78 -4.72 -12.44 -10.74
CA ALA A 78 -4.98 -11.02 -10.54
C ALA A 78 -5.46 -10.36 -11.85
N GLY A 79 -6.22 -9.28 -11.72
CA GLY A 79 -6.71 -8.47 -12.85
C GLY A 79 -5.68 -7.47 -13.39
N LYS A 80 -6.01 -6.85 -14.54
CA LYS A 80 -5.20 -5.82 -15.18
C LYS A 80 -5.10 -4.56 -14.30
N ALA A 81 -3.90 -4.00 -14.16
CA ALA A 81 -3.70 -2.74 -13.48
C ALA A 81 -4.31 -1.58 -14.29
N PHE A 82 -4.99 -0.66 -13.60
CA PHE A 82 -5.55 0.56 -14.19
C PHE A 82 -5.34 1.73 -13.23
N LEU A 83 -5.45 2.95 -13.76
CA LEU A 83 -5.43 4.19 -12.99
C LEU A 83 -6.73 4.95 -13.25
N ASP A 84 -7.48 5.20 -12.19
CA ASP A 84 -8.62 6.13 -12.19
C ASP A 84 -8.13 7.50 -11.68
N PRO A 85 -8.25 8.59 -12.45
CA PRO A 85 -7.90 9.93 -12.00
C PRO A 85 -8.57 10.31 -10.67
N ASN A 86 -9.84 9.91 -10.48
CA ASN A 86 -10.67 10.25 -9.32
C ASN A 86 -10.38 9.39 -8.08
N SER A 87 -9.54 8.36 -8.19
CA SER A 87 -9.17 7.52 -7.06
C SER A 87 -8.49 8.33 -5.95
N LYS A 88 -8.72 7.95 -4.70
CA LYS A 88 -8.25 8.70 -3.53
C LYS A 88 -6.96 8.10 -2.97
N SER A 89 -6.12 8.94 -2.36
CA SER A 89 -5.03 8.43 -1.53
C SER A 89 -5.56 7.90 -0.20
N ARG A 90 -4.80 7.01 0.45
CA ARG A 90 -5.15 6.48 1.77
C ARG A 90 -5.42 7.59 2.79
N LEU A 91 -4.59 8.64 2.77
CA LEU A 91 -4.70 9.78 3.70
C LEU A 91 -5.96 10.61 3.41
N GLN A 92 -6.26 10.89 2.15
CA GLN A 92 -7.50 11.58 1.76
C GLN A 92 -8.74 10.77 2.15
N SER A 93 -8.70 9.44 2.00
CA SER A 93 -9.80 8.58 2.45
C SER A 93 -9.97 8.55 3.96
N LYS A 94 -8.89 8.65 4.75
CA LYS A 94 -8.98 8.76 6.22
C LYS A 94 -9.59 10.10 6.64
N LEU A 95 -9.06 11.21 6.12
CA LEU A 95 -9.59 12.55 6.41
C LEU A 95 -11.08 12.67 6.03
N ALA A 96 -11.49 12.15 4.88
CA ALA A 96 -12.89 12.18 4.47
C ALA A 96 -13.82 11.37 5.40
N LYS A 97 -13.30 10.32 6.06
CA LYS A 97 -14.06 9.57 7.07
C LYS A 97 -14.16 10.34 8.38
N GLU A 98 -13.06 10.98 8.81
CA GLU A 98 -13.03 11.80 10.02
C GLU A 98 -13.97 13.01 9.92
N VAL A 99 -13.99 13.70 8.77
CA VAL A 99 -14.91 14.83 8.53
C VAL A 99 -16.38 14.38 8.57
N LYS A 100 -16.71 13.21 7.99
CA LYS A 100 -18.07 12.66 8.05
C LYS A 100 -18.48 12.30 9.48
N ALA A 101 -17.60 11.65 10.22
CA ALA A 101 -17.84 11.31 11.63
C ALA A 101 -18.10 12.56 12.48
N ASN A 102 -17.31 13.62 12.29
CA ASN A 102 -17.47 14.88 13.03
C ASN A 102 -18.68 15.73 12.57
N GLY A 103 -19.12 15.57 11.31
CA GLY A 103 -20.32 16.22 10.78
C GLY A 103 -21.61 15.61 11.31
N GLU A 104 -21.64 14.29 11.46
CA GLU A 104 -22.79 13.56 12.03
C GLU A 104 -23.00 13.87 13.51
N THR A 105 -21.93 14.04 14.30
CA THR A 105 -22.04 14.43 15.72
C THR A 105 -22.62 15.83 15.93
N ASN A 106 -22.40 16.74 14.98
CA ASN A 106 -22.91 18.12 15.09
C ASN A 106 -24.36 18.27 14.60
N GLY A 107 -24.90 17.29 13.87
CA GLY A 107 -26.29 17.29 13.38
C GLY A 107 -27.34 16.77 14.37
N VAL A 108 -26.93 16.14 15.48
CA VAL A 108 -27.84 15.49 16.44
C VAL A 108 -28.22 16.41 17.63
N ASN A 109 -27.53 17.55 17.82
CA ASN A 109 -27.77 18.45 18.96
C ASN A 109 -28.74 19.62 18.67
N GLY A 110 -29.42 19.63 17.53
CA GLY A 110 -30.45 20.62 17.22
C GLY A 110 -31.84 20.00 17.28
N VAL A 111 -32.66 20.46 18.24
CA VAL A 111 -34.13 20.28 18.39
C VAL A 111 -34.53 19.41 19.59
N LYS A 112 -34.55 20.03 20.78
CA LYS A 112 -35.57 19.80 21.83
C LYS A 112 -35.74 21.07 22.69
N GLY A 113 -36.26 22.14 22.09
CA GLY A 113 -36.89 23.22 22.85
C GLY A 113 -38.28 22.76 23.28
N HIS A 114 -38.47 22.52 24.58
CA HIS A 114 -39.78 22.25 25.17
C HIS A 114 -40.52 23.58 25.37
N ALA A 115 -41.74 23.65 24.84
CA ALA A 115 -42.76 24.63 25.23
C ALA A 115 -43.71 23.97 26.24
#